data_AF-R5KAM8-F1
#
_entry.id   AF-R5KAM8-F1
#
_cell.length_a   1.000
_cell.length_b   1.000
_cell.length_c   1.000
_cell.angle_alpha   90.00
_cell.angle_beta   90.00
_cell.angle_gamma   90.00
#
_symmetry.space_group_name_H-M   'P 1'
#
loop_
_entity.id
_entity.type
_entity.pdbx_description
1 polymer ?
#
loop_
_entity_poly.entity_id
_entity_poly.type
_entity_poly.pdbx_seq_one_letter_code
_entity_poly.pdbx_strand_id
1 'polypeptide(L)'
;MKVEKVNLNISGANYQAKKPVYRQAHPNQTSFQGNISQSVIEKEINALNTPLLRGINKLKSNIGELQDICINALGTGLLAPIFIKYNPLSKTDEDTRTYSAWRQPVSAVLAVATQGAITIPFVKCINSMANTGWFDEECNMTPFKDKSYVERMMKKLHPEMTEKQLADKVNEFIDSQNKQLVNTIKKENTVYYNFRNVSDPKKMDENKYKDLLRKTVDDMIKDEKEQLERCDKTKLPKRVERSEFYRTHYDESKQLLEEMAEKINTTEKVSDIKSYLKNKHKALKANKANNHLLDIISETKDLASAGKYDMAEKVKKMLGHVEKYKGFTSKEAVAVEVQKSIASRVTEHKETIQFLEEVQKAITEGKTVSEIETMFSKKVKSFKEAGKEFRLADKIFSEEVASKLKSITKKHLEGVKRISTLVVALAMLPVTCSLLNWIYPRFMDAVFPNLSNKKHGNEAKELVEKATKNSEVK
;
A
#
# COMPACT_ATOMS: atom_id res chain seq x y z
N MET A 1 14.70 36.55 17.73
CA MET A 1 13.91 36.34 16.48
C MET A 1 13.38 34.91 16.49
N LYS A 2 12.05 34.69 16.50
CA LYS A 2 11.47 33.33 16.43
C LYS A 2 11.72 32.78 15.03
N VAL A 3 12.74 31.94 14.87
CA VAL A 3 13.04 31.27 13.59
C VAL A 3 12.00 30.17 13.38
N GLU A 4 11.11 30.34 12.41
CA GLU A 4 10.11 29.33 12.05
C GLU A 4 10.77 28.05 11.50
N LYS A 5 10.17 26.91 11.87
CA LYS A 5 10.70 25.56 11.59
C LYS A 5 10.78 25.29 10.08
N VAL A 6 11.97 25.17 9.48
CA VAL A 6 12.11 24.51 8.15
C VAL A 6 11.77 23.03 8.30
N ASN A 7 10.69 22.58 7.67
CA ASN A 7 10.44 21.16 7.45
C ASN A 7 11.31 20.68 6.30
N LEU A 8 12.31 19.84 6.60
CA LEU A 8 13.04 19.02 5.61
C LEU A 8 12.18 17.81 5.16
N ASN A 9 10.87 18.03 4.99
CA ASN A 9 10.00 17.01 4.42
C ASN A 9 10.31 16.92 2.93
N ILE A 10 11.08 15.90 2.55
CA ILE A 10 10.93 15.28 1.24
C ILE A 10 9.45 14.84 1.17
N SER A 11 8.74 15.36 0.17
CA SER A 11 7.27 15.37 0.00
C SER A 11 6.51 16.38 0.87
N GLY A 12 6.33 17.59 0.32
CA GLY A 12 5.17 18.41 0.62
C GLY A 12 3.93 17.73 0.08
N ALA A 13 3.12 17.19 0.98
CA ALA A 13 1.69 17.06 0.76
C ALA A 13 1.04 17.85 1.88
N ASN A 14 0.23 18.82 1.48
CA ASN A 14 -0.78 19.43 2.32
C ASN A 14 -1.46 18.37 3.18
N TYR A 15 -1.85 18.74 4.40
CA TYR A 15 -2.91 18.07 5.14
C TYR A 15 -4.19 18.17 4.29
N GLN A 16 -4.29 17.30 3.30
CA GLN A 16 -5.52 16.79 2.76
C GLN A 16 -5.48 15.32 3.09
N ALA A 17 -6.51 14.85 3.79
CA ALA A 17 -6.74 13.46 4.09
C ALA A 17 -6.72 12.62 2.80
N LYS A 18 -5.53 12.21 2.35
CA LYS A 18 -5.38 11.15 1.38
C LYS A 18 -5.61 9.86 2.14
N LYS A 19 -6.75 9.23 1.82
CA LYS A 19 -7.10 7.86 2.23
C LYS A 19 -5.84 6.97 2.18
N PRO A 20 -5.58 6.13 3.20
CA PRO A 20 -4.36 5.34 3.25
C PRO A 20 -4.30 4.40 2.06
N VAL A 21 -3.29 4.60 1.22
CA VAL A 21 -2.83 3.56 0.30
C VAL A 21 -2.04 2.59 1.17
N TYR A 22 -2.64 1.42 1.44
CA TYR A 22 -2.02 0.32 2.17
C TYR A 22 -0.70 -0.06 1.48
N ARG A 23 0.44 0.32 2.07
CA ARG A 23 1.70 -0.40 1.84
C ARG A 23 1.64 -1.64 2.71
N GLN A 24 1.51 -2.79 2.07
CA GLN A 24 1.65 -4.08 2.72
C GLN A 24 3.06 -4.19 3.31
N ALA A 25 3.15 -4.42 4.62
CA ALA A 25 4.37 -4.87 5.25
C ALA A 25 4.56 -6.35 4.89
N HIS A 26 5.57 -6.66 4.09
CA HIS A 26 5.96 -8.05 3.84
C HIS A 26 6.71 -8.60 5.07
N PRO A 27 6.32 -9.77 5.61
CA PRO A 27 7.13 -10.44 6.61
C PRO A 27 8.42 -10.97 5.96
N ASN A 28 9.52 -10.94 6.73
CA ASN A 28 10.84 -11.41 6.34
C ASN A 28 10.79 -12.78 5.63
N GLN A 29 11.04 -12.78 4.32
CA GLN A 29 11.50 -13.95 3.58
C GLN A 29 12.89 -13.64 3.03
N THR A 30 13.87 -14.42 3.45
CA THR A 30 15.25 -14.39 2.97
C THR A 30 15.33 -14.95 1.55
N SER A 31 15.37 -14.09 0.52
CA SER A 31 15.84 -14.43 -0.82
C SER A 31 16.17 -13.19 -1.69
N PHE A 32 17.36 -13.21 -2.31
CA PHE A 32 17.92 -12.37 -3.38
C PHE A 32 17.75 -10.83 -3.32
N GLN A 33 18.85 -10.11 -3.04
CA GLN A 33 18.95 -8.65 -3.03
C GLN A 33 19.06 -8.08 -4.46
N GLY A 34 17.93 -7.99 -5.16
CA GLY A 34 17.78 -7.21 -6.39
C GLY A 34 16.50 -6.37 -6.30
N ASN A 35 16.62 -5.12 -5.86
CA ASN A 35 15.46 -4.25 -5.60
C ASN A 35 14.94 -3.63 -6.91
N ILE A 36 14.44 -4.46 -7.84
CA ILE A 36 13.68 -3.98 -8.99
C ILE A 36 12.26 -3.72 -8.51
N SER A 37 11.75 -2.50 -8.71
CA SER A 37 10.39 -2.17 -8.30
C SER A 37 9.39 -3.12 -8.97
N GLN A 38 8.39 -3.57 -8.22
CA GLN A 38 7.33 -4.46 -8.72
C GLN A 38 6.66 -3.90 -9.99
N SER A 39 6.53 -2.57 -10.09
CA SER A 39 6.02 -1.86 -11.28
C SER A 39 6.90 -2.00 -12.54
N VAL A 40 8.21 -2.18 -12.38
CA VAL A 40 9.14 -2.37 -13.51
C VAL A 40 9.05 -3.81 -14.00
N ILE A 41 9.04 -4.78 -13.08
CA ILE A 41 8.80 -6.20 -13.40
C ILE A 41 7.44 -6.38 -14.09
N GLU A 42 6.39 -5.72 -13.59
CA GLU A 42 5.05 -5.75 -14.20
C GLU A 42 4.99 -5.15 -15.60
N LYS A 43 5.79 -4.11 -15.87
CA LYS A 43 5.83 -3.45 -17.17
C LYS A 43 6.55 -4.32 -18.21
N GLU A 44 7.64 -4.97 -17.81
CA GLU A 44 8.39 -5.90 -18.67
C GLU A 44 7.62 -7.21 -18.91
N ILE A 45 6.95 -7.76 -17.89
CA ILE A 45 6.06 -8.92 -18.03
C ILE A 45 4.85 -8.59 -18.92
N ASN A 46 4.23 -7.40 -18.77
CA ASN A 46 3.11 -7.00 -19.63
C ASN A 46 3.49 -6.84 -21.12
N ALA A 47 4.73 -6.43 -21.39
CA ALA A 47 5.25 -6.33 -22.75
C ALA A 47 5.33 -7.72 -23.41
N LEU A 48 5.71 -8.74 -22.64
CA LEU A 48 5.88 -10.14 -23.08
C LEU A 48 4.57 -10.97 -23.07
N ASN A 49 3.49 -10.44 -22.50
CA ASN A 49 2.21 -11.14 -22.33
C ASN A 49 1.34 -11.14 -23.60
N THR A 50 0.70 -12.28 -23.91
CA THR A 50 -0.37 -12.39 -24.91
C THR A 50 -1.61 -11.54 -24.55
N PRO A 51 -2.48 -11.17 -25.50
CA PRO A 51 -3.67 -10.33 -25.23
C PRO A 51 -4.57 -10.85 -24.09
N LEU A 52 -4.67 -12.18 -23.96
CA LEU A 52 -5.37 -12.87 -22.86
C LEU A 52 -4.75 -12.54 -21.50
N LEU A 53 -3.41 -12.59 -21.38
CA LEU A 53 -2.66 -12.28 -20.16
C LEU A 53 -2.67 -10.78 -19.83
N ARG A 54 -2.76 -9.89 -20.83
CA ARG A 54 -3.01 -8.45 -20.61
C ARG A 54 -4.41 -8.19 -20.06
N GLY A 55 -5.42 -8.97 -20.48
CA GLY A 55 -6.76 -8.97 -19.89
C GLY A 55 -6.77 -9.42 -18.43
N ILE A 56 -5.98 -10.44 -18.10
CA ILE A 56 -5.80 -10.95 -16.73
C ILE A 56 -5.08 -9.92 -15.84
N ASN A 57 -4.10 -9.18 -16.37
CA ASN A 57 -3.47 -8.06 -15.64
C ASN A 57 -4.39 -6.85 -15.43
N LYS A 58 -5.45 -6.66 -16.22
CA LYS A 58 -6.52 -5.70 -15.91
C LYS A 58 -7.45 -6.20 -14.81
N LEU A 59 -7.57 -7.51 -14.62
CA LEU A 59 -8.35 -8.14 -13.53
C LEU A 59 -7.59 -8.15 -12.18
N LYS A 60 -6.26 -8.00 -12.24
CA LYS A 60 -5.32 -7.95 -11.10
C LYS A 60 -5.61 -6.83 -10.07
N SER A 61 -6.11 -5.68 -10.51
CA SER A 61 -6.35 -4.52 -9.60
C SER A 61 -7.49 -4.74 -8.61
N ASN A 62 -8.33 -5.76 -8.81
CA ASN A 62 -9.49 -6.04 -7.95
C ASN A 62 -9.30 -7.30 -7.07
N ILE A 63 -8.22 -8.07 -7.25
CA ILE A 63 -8.01 -9.36 -6.58
C ILE A 63 -6.52 -9.56 -6.29
N GLY A 64 -6.08 -9.17 -5.09
CA GLY A 64 -4.69 -9.36 -4.64
C GLY A 64 -4.24 -10.83 -4.62
N GLU A 65 -5.16 -11.79 -4.51
CA GLU A 65 -4.85 -13.23 -4.55
C GLU A 65 -4.48 -13.73 -5.96
N LEU A 66 -5.06 -13.14 -7.00
CA LEU A 66 -4.68 -13.42 -8.38
C LEU A 66 -3.27 -12.89 -8.65
N GLN A 67 -2.86 -11.82 -7.98
CA GLN A 67 -1.51 -11.28 -8.07
C GLN A 67 -0.47 -12.25 -7.49
N ASP A 68 -0.67 -12.82 -6.31
CA ASP A 68 0.28 -13.77 -5.71
C ASP A 68 0.37 -15.08 -6.52
N ILE A 69 -0.77 -15.56 -7.02
CA ILE A 69 -0.83 -16.75 -7.89
C ILE A 69 -0.16 -16.48 -9.25
N CYS A 70 -0.46 -15.36 -9.90
CA CYS A 70 0.17 -14.97 -11.16
C CYS A 70 1.67 -14.76 -10.99
N ILE A 71 2.12 -14.13 -9.90
CA ILE A 71 3.55 -13.90 -9.65
C ILE A 71 4.28 -15.21 -9.39
N ASN A 72 3.72 -16.12 -8.58
CA ASN A 72 4.34 -17.41 -8.32
C ASN A 72 4.31 -18.34 -9.55
N ALA A 73 3.17 -18.42 -10.25
CA ALA A 73 3.03 -19.29 -11.42
C ALA A 73 3.82 -18.77 -12.63
N LEU A 74 3.75 -17.47 -12.95
CA LEU A 74 4.49 -16.88 -14.08
C LEU A 74 5.97 -16.68 -13.74
N GLY A 75 6.31 -16.29 -12.51
CA GLY A 75 7.71 -16.16 -12.08
C GLY A 75 8.46 -17.49 -12.13
N THR A 76 7.85 -18.57 -11.64
CA THR A 76 8.47 -19.91 -11.65
C THR A 76 8.34 -20.58 -13.03
N GLY A 77 7.21 -20.39 -13.72
CA GLY A 77 6.91 -21.04 -15.00
C GLY A 77 7.52 -20.39 -16.24
N LEU A 78 7.93 -19.11 -16.19
CA LEU A 78 8.56 -18.42 -17.33
C LEU A 78 10.08 -18.23 -17.17
N LEU A 79 10.60 -18.07 -15.93
CA LEU A 79 12.04 -17.86 -15.73
C LEU A 79 12.83 -19.17 -15.66
N ALA A 80 12.30 -20.22 -15.02
CA ALA A 80 13.01 -21.51 -14.89
C ALA A 80 13.31 -22.20 -16.25
N PRO A 81 12.43 -22.18 -17.25
CA PRO A 81 12.70 -22.76 -18.57
C PRO A 81 13.83 -22.06 -19.34
N ILE A 82 14.06 -20.77 -19.10
CA ILE A 82 15.18 -20.04 -19.71
C ILE A 82 16.50 -20.60 -19.19
N PHE A 83 16.62 -20.83 -17.88
CA PHE A 83 17.80 -21.46 -17.29
C PHE A 83 17.94 -22.94 -17.66
N ILE A 84 16.84 -23.68 -17.87
CA ILE A 84 16.86 -25.09 -18.30
C ILE A 84 17.24 -25.23 -19.78
N LYS A 85 16.72 -24.37 -20.66
CA LYS A 85 17.04 -24.35 -22.10
C LYS A 85 18.51 -23.98 -22.34
N TYR A 86 19.03 -23.03 -21.56
CA TYR A 86 20.43 -22.57 -21.69
C TYR A 86 21.39 -23.21 -20.68
N ASN A 87 21.01 -24.31 -19.99
CA ASN A 87 21.92 -25.02 -19.08
C ASN A 87 23.01 -25.77 -19.86
N PRO A 88 24.31 -25.42 -19.71
CA PRO A 88 25.41 -26.07 -20.42
C PRO A 88 25.81 -27.45 -19.84
N LEU A 89 25.23 -27.88 -18.71
CA LEU A 89 25.59 -29.12 -18.00
C LEU A 89 24.60 -30.29 -18.20
N SER A 90 23.53 -30.08 -18.99
CA SER A 90 22.49 -31.09 -19.22
C SER A 90 22.91 -32.08 -20.32
N LYS A 91 22.92 -33.39 -20.01
CA LYS A 91 23.29 -34.47 -20.96
C LYS A 91 22.17 -34.91 -21.93
N THR A 92 21.00 -34.29 -21.87
CA THR A 92 19.83 -34.60 -22.72
C THR A 92 19.87 -33.85 -24.06
N ASP A 93 19.29 -34.42 -25.11
CA ASP A 93 19.19 -33.78 -26.43
C ASP A 93 18.36 -32.48 -26.39
N GLU A 94 18.69 -31.54 -27.29
CA GLU A 94 18.13 -30.19 -27.32
C GLU A 94 16.60 -30.17 -27.56
N ASP A 95 16.08 -31.17 -28.26
CA ASP A 95 14.68 -31.28 -28.66
C ASP A 95 13.80 -31.78 -27.50
N THR A 96 14.22 -32.81 -26.77
CA THR A 96 13.56 -33.28 -25.53
C THR A 96 13.61 -32.25 -24.41
N ARG A 97 14.70 -31.48 -24.34
CA ARG A 97 14.83 -30.34 -23.41
C ARG A 97 13.86 -29.23 -23.76
N THR A 98 13.73 -28.90 -25.05
CA THR A 98 12.79 -27.88 -25.52
C THR A 98 11.34 -28.31 -25.30
N TYR A 99 11.01 -29.58 -25.56
CA TYR A 99 9.70 -30.16 -25.24
C TYR A 99 9.39 -29.98 -23.76
N SER A 100 10.23 -30.51 -22.87
CA SER A 100 10.05 -30.46 -21.41
C SER A 100 10.02 -29.02 -20.85
N ALA A 101 10.83 -28.12 -21.41
CA ALA A 101 10.88 -26.72 -21.02
C ALA A 101 9.55 -25.98 -21.26
N TRP A 102 8.80 -26.33 -22.31
CA TRP A 102 7.50 -25.72 -22.61
C TRP A 102 6.35 -26.20 -21.74
N ARG A 103 6.52 -27.32 -21.01
CA ARG A 103 5.50 -27.83 -20.09
C ARG A 103 5.24 -26.87 -18.93
N GLN A 104 6.29 -26.24 -18.42
CA GLN A 104 6.20 -25.31 -17.29
C GLN A 104 5.48 -23.99 -17.64
N PRO A 105 5.78 -23.31 -18.77
CA PRO A 105 5.01 -22.16 -19.25
C PRO A 105 3.55 -22.49 -19.53
N VAL A 106 3.27 -23.61 -20.21
CA VAL A 106 1.90 -24.03 -20.56
C VAL A 106 1.11 -24.35 -19.29
N SER A 107 1.73 -25.04 -18.33
CA SER A 107 1.13 -25.31 -17.01
C SER A 107 0.85 -24.03 -16.24
N ALA A 108 1.75 -23.06 -16.26
CA ALA A 108 1.57 -21.79 -15.56
C ALA A 108 0.41 -20.97 -16.16
N VAL A 109 0.35 -20.85 -17.50
CA VAL A 109 -0.74 -20.15 -18.19
C VAL A 109 -2.08 -20.85 -17.94
N LEU A 110 -2.12 -22.18 -17.99
CA LEU A 110 -3.33 -22.95 -17.76
C LEU A 110 -3.80 -22.85 -16.30
N ALA A 111 -2.88 -22.89 -15.34
CA ALA A 111 -3.17 -22.71 -13.93
C ALA A 111 -3.76 -21.31 -13.69
N VAL A 112 -3.13 -20.25 -14.21
CA VAL A 112 -3.65 -18.87 -14.09
C VAL A 112 -5.03 -18.73 -14.75
N ALA A 113 -5.25 -19.31 -15.92
CA ALA A 113 -6.53 -19.25 -16.60
C ALA A 113 -7.63 -20.00 -15.83
N THR A 114 -7.35 -21.23 -15.38
CA THR A 114 -8.32 -22.07 -14.67
C THR A 114 -8.60 -21.53 -13.26
N GLN A 115 -7.56 -21.16 -12.52
CA GLN A 115 -7.70 -20.56 -11.20
C GLN A 115 -8.36 -19.18 -11.30
N GLY A 116 -8.05 -18.36 -12.32
CA GLY A 116 -8.74 -17.10 -12.55
C GLY A 116 -10.24 -17.28 -12.85
N ALA A 117 -10.59 -18.22 -13.73
CA ALA A 117 -11.99 -18.49 -14.10
C ALA A 117 -12.86 -18.91 -12.90
N ILE A 118 -12.27 -19.58 -11.91
CA ILE A 118 -13.00 -20.12 -10.74
C ILE A 118 -12.90 -19.19 -9.53
N THR A 119 -11.72 -18.64 -9.27
CA THR A 119 -11.47 -17.76 -8.11
C THR A 119 -12.28 -16.47 -8.21
N ILE A 120 -12.42 -15.88 -9.40
CA ILE A 120 -13.18 -14.63 -9.59
C ILE A 120 -14.66 -14.78 -9.18
N PRO A 121 -15.45 -15.71 -9.74
CA PRO A 121 -16.85 -15.87 -9.34
C PRO A 121 -16.98 -16.32 -7.88
N PHE A 122 -16.05 -17.13 -7.38
CA PHE A 122 -16.07 -17.59 -6.00
C PHE A 122 -15.82 -16.45 -4.99
N VAL A 123 -14.80 -15.60 -5.22
CA VAL A 123 -14.56 -14.39 -4.41
C VAL A 123 -15.73 -13.40 -4.51
N LYS A 124 -16.37 -13.27 -5.69
CA LYS A 124 -17.61 -12.48 -5.82
C LYS A 124 -18.75 -13.05 -4.98
N CYS A 125 -18.87 -14.37 -4.87
CA CYS A 125 -19.84 -15.05 -4.01
C CYS A 125 -19.56 -14.74 -2.53
N ILE A 126 -18.32 -14.93 -2.06
CA ILE A 126 -17.90 -14.61 -0.69
C ILE A 126 -18.21 -13.15 -0.34
N ASN A 127 -17.88 -12.21 -1.24
CA ASN A 127 -18.24 -10.80 -1.03
C ASN A 127 -19.77 -10.61 -0.93
N SER A 128 -20.54 -11.29 -1.78
CA SER A 128 -22.01 -11.22 -1.71
C SER A 128 -22.55 -11.76 -0.38
N MET A 129 -22.00 -12.88 0.10
CA MET A 129 -22.34 -13.48 1.40
C MET A 129 -22.06 -12.51 2.55
N ALA A 130 -20.88 -11.90 2.57
CA ALA A 130 -20.51 -10.88 3.55
C ALA A 130 -21.49 -9.69 3.57
N ASN A 131 -21.92 -9.22 2.40
CA ASN A 131 -22.85 -8.09 2.27
C ASN A 131 -24.33 -8.44 2.55
N THR A 132 -24.66 -9.73 2.67
CA THR A 132 -26.03 -10.24 2.91
C THR A 132 -26.21 -10.89 4.27
N GLY A 133 -25.19 -10.85 5.13
CA GLY A 133 -25.28 -11.36 6.50
C GLY A 133 -25.15 -12.88 6.63
N TRP A 134 -24.48 -13.53 5.68
CA TRP A 134 -24.22 -14.98 5.74
C TRP A 134 -23.12 -15.36 6.74
N PHE A 135 -22.18 -14.45 6.99
CA PHE A 135 -21.09 -14.68 7.92
C PHE A 135 -21.41 -14.09 9.29
N ASP A 136 -20.69 -14.58 10.29
CA ASP A 136 -20.67 -14.02 11.63
C ASP A 136 -20.11 -12.59 11.64
N GLU A 137 -20.27 -11.90 12.78
CA GLU A 137 -19.94 -10.47 12.98
C GLU A 137 -18.57 -10.06 12.42
N GLU A 138 -17.56 -10.92 12.49
CA GLU A 138 -16.18 -10.66 12.07
C GLU A 138 -16.00 -10.50 10.55
N CYS A 139 -16.87 -11.13 9.75
CA CYS A 139 -16.84 -11.06 8.29
C CYS A 139 -18.13 -10.47 7.70
N ASN A 140 -19.03 -9.97 8.55
CA ASN A 140 -20.31 -9.42 8.13
C ASN A 140 -20.18 -7.92 7.78
N MET A 141 -20.55 -7.59 6.55
CA MET A 141 -20.45 -6.23 6.00
C MET A 141 -21.80 -5.51 5.93
N THR A 142 -22.88 -6.07 6.48
CA THR A 142 -24.20 -5.42 6.46
C THR A 142 -24.25 -4.00 7.05
N PRO A 143 -23.44 -3.62 8.07
CA PRO A 143 -23.44 -2.24 8.57
C PRO A 143 -22.72 -1.24 7.64
N PHE A 144 -21.96 -1.72 6.65
CA PHE A 144 -21.18 -0.89 5.71
C PHE A 144 -20.94 -1.63 4.38
N LYS A 145 -22.02 -1.85 3.62
CA LYS A 145 -21.96 -2.61 2.37
C LYS A 145 -20.94 -2.01 1.39
N ASP A 146 -20.21 -2.89 0.70
CA ASP A 146 -19.19 -2.48 -0.26
C ASP A 146 -19.80 -1.76 -1.47
N LYS A 147 -19.09 -0.75 -1.97
CA LYS A 147 -19.50 0.03 -3.15
C LYS A 147 -19.83 -0.85 -4.35
N SER A 148 -19.03 -1.87 -4.64
CA SER A 148 -19.25 -2.79 -5.77
C SER A 148 -20.47 -3.70 -5.58
N TYR A 149 -20.85 -4.00 -4.33
CA TYR A 149 -22.09 -4.70 -4.03
C TYR A 149 -23.29 -3.77 -4.21
N VAL A 150 -23.22 -2.56 -3.63
CA VAL A 150 -24.27 -1.53 -3.75
C VAL A 150 -24.50 -1.16 -5.22
N GLU A 151 -23.45 -1.00 -6.01
CA GLU A 151 -23.56 -0.71 -7.45
C GLU A 151 -24.32 -1.81 -8.19
N ARG A 152 -24.02 -3.09 -7.93
CA ARG A 152 -24.75 -4.22 -8.54
C ARG A 152 -26.20 -4.29 -8.08
N MET A 153 -26.45 -3.98 -6.81
CA MET A 153 -27.80 -3.92 -6.25
C MET A 153 -28.61 -2.80 -6.91
N MET A 154 -28.04 -1.60 -7.00
CA MET A 154 -28.68 -0.44 -7.63
C MET A 154 -28.91 -0.63 -9.13
N LYS A 155 -27.97 -1.26 -9.86
CA LYS A 155 -28.15 -1.64 -11.27
C LYS A 155 -29.34 -2.56 -11.49
N LYS A 156 -29.62 -3.46 -10.55
CA LYS A 156 -30.78 -4.38 -10.62
C LYS A 156 -32.09 -3.68 -10.27
N LEU A 157 -32.07 -2.74 -9.34
CA LEU A 157 -33.25 -1.98 -8.90
C LEU A 157 -33.64 -0.87 -9.89
N HIS A 158 -32.66 -0.33 -10.60
CA HIS A 158 -32.82 0.79 -11.53
C HIS A 158 -32.10 0.50 -12.86
N PRO A 159 -32.54 -0.51 -13.64
CA PRO A 159 -31.92 -0.88 -14.90
C PRO A 159 -31.93 0.25 -15.95
N GLU A 160 -32.84 1.21 -15.81
CA GLU A 160 -33.05 2.36 -16.70
C GLU A 160 -32.06 3.52 -16.50
N MET A 161 -31.28 3.52 -15.42
CA MET A 161 -30.41 4.65 -15.08
C MET A 161 -29.15 4.71 -15.92
N THR A 162 -28.75 5.95 -16.25
CA THR A 162 -27.43 6.21 -16.84
C THR A 162 -26.30 5.91 -15.86
N GLU A 163 -25.09 5.66 -16.36
CA GLU A 163 -23.91 5.36 -15.53
C GLU A 163 -23.63 6.45 -14.48
N LYS A 164 -23.82 7.73 -14.86
CA LYS A 164 -23.63 8.87 -13.95
C LYS A 164 -24.68 8.91 -12.84
N GLN A 165 -25.96 8.80 -13.19
CA GLN A 165 -27.06 8.78 -12.21
C GLN A 165 -26.92 7.61 -11.23
N LEU A 166 -26.52 6.45 -11.74
CA LEU A 166 -26.22 5.30 -10.92
C LEU A 166 -25.06 5.56 -9.96
N ALA A 167 -23.95 6.14 -10.44
CA ALA A 167 -22.79 6.45 -9.60
C ALA A 167 -23.15 7.43 -8.48
N ASP A 168 -23.97 8.45 -8.78
CA ASP A 168 -24.45 9.42 -7.79
C ASP A 168 -25.32 8.74 -6.72
N LYS A 169 -26.31 7.93 -7.12
CA LYS A 169 -27.13 7.14 -6.17
C LYS A 169 -26.31 6.17 -5.32
N VAL A 170 -25.30 5.53 -5.91
CA VAL A 170 -24.40 4.64 -5.17
C VAL A 170 -23.64 5.43 -4.12
N ASN A 171 -23.08 6.59 -4.46
CA ASN A 171 -22.36 7.42 -3.50
C ASN A 171 -23.29 7.91 -2.39
N GLU A 172 -24.50 8.36 -2.72
CA GLU A 172 -25.52 8.77 -1.74
C GLU A 172 -25.85 7.63 -0.76
N PHE A 173 -26.06 6.42 -1.26
CA PHE A 173 -26.29 5.24 -0.42
C PHE A 173 -25.09 4.97 0.51
N ILE A 174 -23.86 5.02 -0.03
CA ILE A 174 -22.64 4.80 0.75
C ILE A 174 -22.49 5.86 1.86
N ASP A 175 -22.76 7.11 1.55
CA ASP A 175 -22.66 8.21 2.52
C ASP A 175 -23.76 8.12 3.59
N SER A 176 -24.97 7.74 3.20
CA SER A 176 -26.09 7.52 4.12
C SER A 176 -25.80 6.41 5.13
N GLN A 177 -25.37 5.23 4.67
CA GLN A 177 -25.01 4.13 5.59
C GLN A 177 -23.82 4.50 6.49
N ASN A 178 -22.85 5.28 5.99
CA ASN A 178 -21.71 5.72 6.79
C ASN A 178 -22.16 6.64 7.92
N LYS A 179 -23.03 7.62 7.61
CA LYS A 179 -23.63 8.51 8.61
C LYS A 179 -24.45 7.73 9.62
N GLN A 180 -25.23 6.75 9.18
CA GLN A 180 -26.03 5.90 10.07
C GLN A 180 -25.13 5.08 11.02
N LEU A 181 -24.08 4.45 10.50
CA LEU A 181 -23.12 3.69 11.32
C LEU A 181 -22.46 4.58 12.38
N VAL A 182 -21.96 5.75 11.99
CA VAL A 182 -21.34 6.72 12.90
C VAL A 182 -22.35 7.19 13.96
N ASN A 183 -23.58 7.51 13.55
CA ASN A 183 -24.64 7.91 14.49
C ASN A 183 -24.98 6.80 15.48
N THR A 184 -25.04 5.54 15.04
CA THR A 184 -25.32 4.39 15.91
C THR A 184 -24.19 4.21 16.93
N ILE A 185 -22.93 4.24 16.47
CA ILE A 185 -21.75 4.16 17.33
C ILE A 185 -21.75 5.28 18.37
N LYS A 186 -22.13 6.51 17.96
CA LYS A 186 -22.14 7.67 18.85
C LYS A 186 -23.31 7.68 19.85
N LYS A 187 -24.54 7.45 19.38
CA LYS A 187 -25.76 7.61 20.17
C LYS A 187 -26.15 6.35 20.94
N GLU A 188 -25.95 5.20 20.32
CA GLU A 188 -26.41 3.91 20.85
C GLU A 188 -25.25 3.05 21.38
N ASN A 189 -24.00 3.52 21.21
CA ASN A 189 -22.79 2.86 21.70
C ASN A 189 -22.70 1.38 21.29
N THR A 190 -23.10 1.08 20.05
CA THR A 190 -23.08 -0.29 19.51
C THR A 190 -23.06 -0.26 17.97
N VAL A 191 -23.08 -1.45 17.36
CA VAL A 191 -23.21 -1.69 15.92
C VAL A 191 -24.26 -2.77 15.72
N TYR A 192 -25.14 -2.61 14.74
CA TYR A 192 -26.15 -3.61 14.39
C TYR A 192 -25.78 -4.36 13.12
N TYR A 193 -25.92 -5.68 13.17
CA TYR A 193 -25.71 -6.59 12.07
C TYR A 193 -27.02 -7.23 11.63
N ASN A 194 -27.20 -7.36 10.31
CA ASN A 194 -28.27 -8.17 9.75
C ASN A 194 -27.70 -9.55 9.46
N PHE A 195 -28.41 -10.59 9.88
CA PHE A 195 -28.05 -11.98 9.62
C PHE A 195 -29.06 -12.61 8.67
N ARG A 196 -28.58 -13.49 7.80
CA ARG A 196 -29.46 -14.18 6.86
C ARG A 196 -30.47 -15.03 7.65
N ASN A 197 -31.74 -14.95 7.24
CA ASN A 197 -32.87 -15.65 7.88
C ASN A 197 -33.16 -15.20 9.31
N VAL A 198 -32.66 -14.03 9.74
CA VAL A 198 -33.02 -13.38 11.00
C VAL A 198 -33.73 -12.08 10.64
N SER A 199 -34.93 -11.87 11.17
CA SER A 199 -35.76 -10.68 10.90
C SER A 199 -35.16 -9.43 11.48
N ASP A 200 -34.65 -9.53 12.71
CA ASP A 200 -34.26 -8.37 13.51
C ASP A 200 -32.74 -8.17 13.51
N PRO A 201 -32.25 -6.92 13.37
CA PRO A 201 -30.84 -6.62 13.50
C PRO A 201 -30.32 -7.02 14.88
N LYS A 202 -29.22 -7.75 14.91
CA LYS A 202 -28.56 -8.17 16.16
C LYS A 202 -27.46 -7.18 16.53
N LYS A 203 -27.41 -6.80 17.81
CA LYS A 203 -26.31 -5.99 18.37
C LYS A 203 -25.00 -6.77 18.36
N MET A 204 -23.91 -6.07 18.07
CA MET A 204 -22.56 -6.58 18.25
C MET A 204 -22.36 -7.04 19.70
N ASP A 205 -21.64 -8.15 19.88
CA ASP A 205 -21.24 -8.62 21.21
C ASP A 205 -20.52 -7.51 22.00
N GLU A 206 -20.86 -7.35 23.28
CA GLU A 206 -20.35 -6.25 24.12
C GLU A 206 -18.82 -6.33 24.30
N ASN A 207 -18.27 -7.53 24.47
CA ASN A 207 -16.83 -7.71 24.62
C ASN A 207 -16.11 -7.41 23.30
N LYS A 208 -16.66 -7.85 22.17
CA LYS A 208 -16.15 -7.51 20.83
C LYS A 208 -16.23 -6.00 20.56
N TYR A 209 -17.30 -5.35 20.98
CA TYR A 209 -17.45 -3.90 20.83
C TYR A 209 -16.43 -3.13 21.70
N LYS A 210 -16.25 -3.54 22.96
CA LYS A 210 -15.22 -2.97 23.84
C LYS A 210 -13.81 -3.17 23.27
N ASP A 211 -13.52 -4.36 22.72
CA ASP A 211 -12.26 -4.64 22.04
C ASP A 211 -12.06 -3.78 20.78
N LEU A 212 -13.12 -3.55 20.00
CA LEU A 212 -13.10 -2.62 18.86
C LEU A 212 -12.74 -1.19 19.30
N LEU A 213 -13.34 -0.68 20.37
CA LEU A 213 -13.01 0.65 20.90
C LEU A 213 -11.55 0.72 21.35
N ARG A 214 -11.08 -0.28 22.10
CA ARG A 214 -9.68 -0.36 22.57
C ARG A 214 -8.71 -0.41 21.39
N LYS A 215 -8.94 -1.28 20.41
CA LYS A 215 -8.11 -1.39 19.21
C LYS A 215 -8.09 -0.10 18.39
N THR A 216 -9.16 0.68 18.39
CA THR A 216 -9.19 2.01 17.75
C THR A 216 -8.18 2.93 18.44
N VAL A 217 -8.20 2.98 19.77
CA VAL A 217 -7.25 3.81 20.55
C VAL A 217 -5.82 3.29 20.45
N ASP A 218 -5.62 1.97 20.44
CA ASP A 218 -4.30 1.35 20.29
C ASP A 218 -3.65 1.73 18.95
N ASP A 219 -4.42 1.75 17.86
CA ASP A 219 -3.94 2.22 16.55
C ASP A 219 -3.54 3.71 16.62
N MET A 220 -4.36 4.57 17.26
CA MET A 220 -4.03 6.00 17.42
C MET A 220 -2.75 6.20 18.26
N ILE A 221 -2.59 5.44 19.35
CA ILE A 221 -1.37 5.45 20.18
C ILE A 221 -0.17 4.98 19.37
N LYS A 222 -0.33 3.90 18.60
CA LYS A 222 0.72 3.36 17.75
C LYS A 222 1.18 4.40 16.73
N ASP A 223 0.25 5.05 16.02
CA ASP A 223 0.57 6.08 15.04
C ASP A 223 1.34 7.25 15.69
N GLU A 224 0.92 7.71 16.88
CA GLU A 224 1.61 8.78 17.60
C GLU A 224 2.99 8.34 18.12
N LYS A 225 3.15 7.08 18.57
CA LYS A 225 4.45 6.49 18.95
C LYS A 225 5.40 6.41 17.74
N GLU A 226 4.91 5.99 16.58
CA GLU A 226 5.69 5.97 15.34
C GLU A 226 6.12 7.39 14.92
N GLN A 227 5.24 8.39 15.06
CA GLN A 227 5.61 9.78 14.77
C GLN A 227 6.63 10.34 15.77
N LEU A 228 6.50 9.99 17.05
CA LEU A 228 7.45 10.35 18.10
C LEU A 228 8.82 9.73 17.84
N GLU A 229 8.87 8.42 17.55
CA GLU A 229 10.11 7.72 17.19
C GLU A 229 10.75 8.34 15.94
N ARG A 230 9.94 8.72 14.94
CA ARG A 230 10.42 9.41 13.74
C ARG A 230 11.01 10.78 14.02
N CYS A 231 10.54 11.50 15.06
CA CYS A 231 11.17 12.74 15.49
C CYS A 231 12.63 12.50 15.90
N ASP A 232 12.89 11.46 16.68
CA ASP A 232 14.21 11.18 17.24
C ASP A 232 15.11 10.42 16.26
N LYS A 233 14.63 9.33 15.64
CA LYS A 233 15.46 8.46 14.80
C LYS A 233 15.69 8.96 13.38
N THR A 234 14.84 9.86 12.88
CA THR A 234 14.91 10.29 11.48
C THR A 234 15.02 11.81 11.33
N LYS A 235 14.11 12.57 11.94
CA LYS A 235 14.05 14.02 11.72
C LYS A 235 15.20 14.74 12.43
N LEU A 236 15.52 14.35 13.66
CA LEU A 236 16.60 14.95 14.44
C LEU A 236 17.96 14.75 13.75
N PRO A 237 18.44 13.53 13.45
CA PRO A 237 19.72 13.32 12.76
C PRO A 237 19.83 14.11 11.46
N LYS A 238 18.81 14.03 10.59
CA LYS A 238 18.82 14.76 9.31
C LYS A 238 18.90 16.28 9.47
N ARG A 239 18.21 16.83 10.49
CA ARG A 239 18.28 18.25 10.80
C ARG A 239 19.65 18.63 11.37
N VAL A 240 20.23 17.80 12.25
CA VAL A 240 21.57 18.00 12.79
C VAL A 240 22.60 17.98 11.66
N GLU A 241 22.55 17.01 10.75
CA GLU A 241 23.44 16.94 9.58
C GLU A 241 23.30 18.18 8.69
N ARG A 242 22.07 18.59 8.36
CA ARG A 242 21.82 19.80 7.56
C ARG A 242 22.36 21.06 8.24
N SER A 243 22.10 21.21 9.54
CA SER A 243 22.55 22.36 10.31
C SER A 243 24.07 22.38 10.48
N GLU A 244 24.69 21.21 10.63
CA GLU A 244 26.14 21.07 10.67
C GLU A 244 26.77 21.39 9.31
N PHE A 245 26.11 21.01 8.22
CA PHE A 245 26.50 21.43 6.88
C PHE A 245 26.46 22.96 6.74
N TYR A 246 25.39 23.62 7.19
CA TYR A 246 25.32 25.09 7.18
C TYR A 246 26.39 25.76 8.03
N ARG A 247 26.78 25.15 9.16
CA ARG A 247 27.86 25.66 10.02
C ARG A 247 29.23 25.56 9.33
N THR A 248 29.51 24.44 8.69
CA THR A 248 30.82 24.14 8.09
C THR A 248 30.99 24.70 6.67
N HIS A 249 29.89 24.92 5.96
CA HIS A 249 29.85 25.42 4.58
C HIS A 249 28.99 26.69 4.48
N TYR A 250 29.16 27.60 5.46
CA TYR A 250 28.32 28.79 5.61
C TYR A 250 28.35 29.67 4.36
N ASP A 251 29.53 30.07 3.88
CA ASP A 251 29.65 30.99 2.74
C ASP A 251 29.08 30.39 1.46
N GLU A 252 29.39 29.13 1.17
CA GLU A 252 28.88 28.40 0.01
C GLU A 252 27.34 28.27 0.06
N SER A 253 26.79 27.91 1.22
CA SER A 253 25.35 27.78 1.42
C SER A 253 24.64 29.12 1.29
N LYS A 254 25.22 30.18 1.89
CA LYS A 254 24.66 31.53 1.86
C LYS A 254 24.64 32.08 0.44
N GLN A 255 25.76 32.01 -0.27
CA GLN A 255 25.87 32.48 -1.65
C GLN A 255 24.85 31.79 -2.56
N LEU A 256 24.73 30.45 -2.48
CA LEU A 256 23.76 29.70 -3.28
C LEU A 256 22.32 30.16 -2.98
N LEU A 257 21.97 30.32 -1.71
CA LEU A 257 20.62 30.70 -1.31
C LEU A 257 20.29 32.15 -1.65
N GLU A 258 21.25 33.08 -1.57
CA GLU A 258 21.09 34.47 -1.99
C GLU A 258 20.88 34.56 -3.51
N GLU A 259 21.66 33.82 -4.31
CA GLU A 259 21.47 33.72 -5.76
C GLU A 259 20.08 33.15 -6.11
N MET A 260 19.64 32.10 -5.39
CA MET A 260 18.31 31.55 -5.55
C MET A 260 17.21 32.56 -5.17
N ALA A 261 17.39 33.29 -4.07
CA ALA A 261 16.42 34.30 -3.62
C ALA A 261 16.30 35.44 -4.62
N GLU A 262 17.42 35.97 -5.11
CA GLU A 262 17.44 37.00 -6.14
C GLU A 262 16.74 36.53 -7.40
N LYS A 263 17.05 35.31 -7.88
CA LYS A 263 16.44 34.77 -9.09
C LYS A 263 14.93 34.59 -8.94
N ILE A 264 14.47 34.10 -7.79
CA ILE A 264 13.04 33.96 -7.50
C ILE A 264 12.36 35.33 -7.47
N ASN A 265 12.97 36.33 -6.83
CA ASN A 265 12.38 37.65 -6.66
C ASN A 265 12.27 38.41 -7.99
N THR A 266 13.32 38.36 -8.82
CA THR A 266 13.44 39.09 -10.09
C THR A 266 12.72 38.44 -11.28
N THR A 267 12.36 37.16 -11.17
CA THR A 267 11.68 36.44 -12.27
C THR A 267 10.18 36.32 -12.00
N GLU A 268 9.33 36.71 -12.95
CA GLU A 268 7.88 36.59 -12.81
C GLU A 268 7.38 35.16 -13.04
N LYS A 269 7.86 34.50 -14.11
CA LYS A 269 7.38 33.18 -14.52
C LYS A 269 8.01 32.07 -13.69
N VAL A 270 7.17 31.27 -13.02
CA VAL A 270 7.59 30.10 -12.23
C VAL A 270 8.30 29.04 -13.08
N SER A 271 7.92 28.89 -14.35
CA SER A 271 8.58 28.00 -15.31
C SER A 271 10.06 28.31 -15.48
N ASP A 272 10.40 29.59 -15.48
CA ASP A 272 11.73 30.08 -15.77
C ASP A 272 12.61 29.95 -14.53
N ILE A 273 12.06 30.22 -13.35
CA ILE A 273 12.68 29.91 -12.06
C ILE A 273 12.97 28.40 -11.97
N LYS A 274 11.97 27.55 -12.25
CA LYS A 274 12.12 26.09 -12.21
C LYS A 274 13.20 25.60 -13.16
N SER A 275 13.26 26.15 -14.37
CA SER A 275 14.26 25.81 -15.39
C SER A 275 15.66 26.22 -14.96
N TYR A 276 15.80 27.43 -14.40
CA TYR A 276 17.04 27.90 -13.81
C TYR A 276 17.53 26.97 -12.68
N LEU A 277 16.66 26.64 -11.71
CA LEU A 277 17.02 25.73 -10.61
C LEU A 277 17.41 24.34 -11.11
N LYS A 278 16.72 23.82 -12.13
CA LYS A 278 17.09 22.55 -12.78
C LYS A 278 18.48 22.60 -13.40
N ASN A 279 18.83 23.70 -14.06
CA ASN A 279 20.15 23.88 -14.68
C ASN A 279 21.25 24.05 -13.61
N LYS A 280 20.99 24.84 -12.57
CA LYS A 280 21.91 25.00 -11.43
C LYS A 280 22.17 23.67 -10.71
N HIS A 281 21.13 22.86 -10.49
CA HIS A 281 21.26 21.52 -9.93
C HIS A 281 22.14 20.61 -10.82
N LYS A 282 21.97 20.65 -12.14
CA LYS A 282 22.81 19.88 -13.07
C LYS A 282 24.27 20.30 -13.02
N ALA A 283 24.53 21.61 -13.00
CA ALA A 283 25.89 22.15 -12.91
C ALA A 283 26.58 21.74 -11.60
N LEU A 284 25.92 21.90 -10.45
CA LEU A 284 26.45 21.45 -9.16
C LEU A 284 26.72 19.94 -9.14
N LYS A 285 25.82 19.13 -9.72
CA LYS A 285 26.00 17.68 -9.81
C LYS A 285 27.21 17.31 -10.69
N ALA A 286 27.39 17.99 -11.82
CA ALA A 286 28.54 17.78 -12.69
C ALA A 286 29.87 18.10 -11.98
N ASN A 287 29.86 19.14 -11.15
CA ASN A 287 31.02 19.58 -10.35
C ASN A 287 31.22 18.76 -9.06
N LYS A 288 30.47 17.67 -8.85
CA LYS A 288 30.53 16.83 -7.65
C LYS A 288 30.34 17.61 -6.34
N ALA A 289 29.49 18.65 -6.37
CA ALA A 289 29.16 19.44 -5.18
C ALA A 289 28.51 18.58 -4.09
N ASN A 290 28.55 19.06 -2.84
CA ASN A 290 27.96 18.37 -1.70
C ASN A 290 26.46 18.09 -1.92
N ASN A 291 26.01 16.89 -1.56
CA ASN A 291 24.61 16.48 -1.69
C ASN A 291 23.62 17.44 -1.01
N HIS A 292 24.03 18.09 0.09
CA HIS A 292 23.19 19.09 0.74
C HIS A 292 22.88 20.29 -0.17
N LEU A 293 23.82 20.76 -1.00
CA LEU A 293 23.54 21.86 -1.94
C LEU A 293 22.57 21.43 -3.04
N LEU A 294 22.69 20.18 -3.51
CA LEU A 294 21.75 19.60 -4.47
C LEU A 294 20.34 19.51 -3.90
N ASP A 295 20.21 19.07 -2.64
CA ASP A 295 18.93 18.98 -1.95
C ASP A 295 18.27 20.35 -1.78
N ILE A 296 19.02 21.40 -1.42
CA ILE A 296 18.50 22.78 -1.27
C ILE A 296 17.80 23.23 -2.56
N ILE A 297 18.45 22.98 -3.70
CA ILE A 297 17.90 23.32 -5.01
C ILE A 297 16.69 22.44 -5.32
N SER A 298 16.76 21.13 -5.09
CA SER A 298 15.66 20.24 -5.42
C SER A 298 14.41 20.54 -4.58
N GLU A 299 14.56 20.70 -3.26
CA GLU A 299 13.47 21.04 -2.34
C GLU A 299 12.77 22.35 -2.77
N THR A 300 13.52 23.33 -3.27
CA THR A 300 12.94 24.60 -3.75
C THR A 300 12.27 24.44 -5.12
N LYS A 301 12.92 23.74 -6.05
CA LYS A 301 12.41 23.47 -7.41
C LYS A 301 11.10 22.67 -7.37
N ASP A 302 10.96 21.74 -6.44
CA ASP A 302 9.77 20.89 -6.32
C ASP A 302 8.54 21.69 -5.85
N LEU A 303 8.74 22.85 -5.20
CA LEU A 303 7.68 23.79 -4.82
C LEU A 303 7.17 24.66 -5.98
N ALA A 304 7.72 24.51 -7.20
CA ALA A 304 7.22 25.24 -8.37
C ALA A 304 5.74 24.97 -8.68
N SER A 305 5.18 23.84 -8.20
CA SER A 305 3.76 23.54 -8.33
C SER A 305 2.87 24.30 -7.33
N ALA A 306 3.43 24.72 -6.19
CA ALA A 306 2.74 25.52 -5.18
C ALA A 306 2.80 27.02 -5.53
N GLY A 307 3.90 27.46 -6.15
CA GLY A 307 4.03 28.79 -6.74
C GLY A 307 5.28 29.53 -6.28
N LYS A 308 5.47 30.76 -6.80
CA LYS A 308 6.64 31.61 -6.51
C LYS A 308 6.77 31.93 -5.02
N TYR A 309 5.64 32.17 -4.34
CA TYR A 309 5.62 32.53 -2.93
C TYR A 309 6.22 31.42 -2.05
N ASP A 310 5.76 30.17 -2.20
CA ASP A 310 6.28 29.03 -1.44
C ASP A 310 7.77 28.78 -1.70
N MET A 311 8.22 28.97 -2.93
CA MET A 311 9.65 28.88 -3.27
C MET A 311 10.46 29.96 -2.53
N ALA A 312 10.00 31.20 -2.55
CA ALA A 312 10.67 32.32 -1.87
C ALA A 312 10.68 32.12 -0.34
N GLU A 313 9.55 31.69 0.24
CA GLU A 313 9.43 31.41 1.67
C GLU A 313 10.39 30.29 2.10
N LYS A 314 10.48 29.20 1.32
CA LYS A 314 11.40 28.09 1.58
C LYS A 314 12.85 28.56 1.57
N VAL A 315 13.26 29.36 0.58
CA VAL A 315 14.63 29.90 0.51
C VAL A 315 14.91 30.85 1.67
N LYS A 316 13.98 31.76 1.99
CA LYS A 316 14.10 32.67 3.15
C LYS A 316 14.29 31.90 4.46
N LYS A 317 13.54 30.81 4.67
CA LYS A 317 13.68 29.97 5.86
C LYS A 317 15.03 29.25 5.91
N MET A 318 15.54 28.76 4.77
CA MET A 318 16.89 28.18 4.69
C MET A 318 17.99 29.21 4.96
N LEU A 319 17.88 30.43 4.44
CA LEU A 319 18.80 31.54 4.75
C LEU A 319 18.81 31.83 6.26
N GLY A 320 17.63 31.91 6.88
CA GLY A 320 17.52 32.09 8.33
C GLY A 320 18.20 30.96 9.12
N HIS A 321 18.20 29.72 8.61
CA HIS A 321 18.92 28.60 9.21
C HIS A 321 20.44 28.74 9.02
N VAL A 322 20.92 29.11 7.84
CA VAL A 322 22.35 29.35 7.58
C VAL A 322 22.89 30.42 8.55
N GLU A 323 22.18 31.53 8.69
CA GLU A 323 22.55 32.59 9.64
C GLU A 323 22.46 32.13 11.09
N LYS A 324 21.44 31.32 11.45
CA LYS A 324 21.27 30.85 12.83
C LYS A 324 22.47 30.04 13.34
N TYR A 325 23.04 29.19 12.49
CA TYR A 325 24.16 28.31 12.88
C TYR A 325 25.53 28.93 12.61
N LYS A 326 25.59 30.16 12.10
CA LYS A 326 26.82 30.94 11.94
C LYS A 326 27.44 31.19 13.31
N GLY A 327 28.67 30.72 13.52
CA GLY A 327 29.41 30.93 14.76
C GLY A 327 29.19 29.86 15.85
N PHE A 328 28.43 28.80 15.57
CA PHE A 328 28.44 27.63 16.44
C PHE A 328 29.83 26.97 16.39
N THR A 329 30.36 26.61 17.57
CA THR A 329 31.74 26.12 17.70
C THR A 329 31.89 24.62 17.47
N SER A 330 30.81 23.85 17.62
CA SER A 330 30.85 22.39 17.46
C SER A 330 29.53 21.79 16.96
N LYS A 331 29.60 20.55 16.50
CA LYS A 331 28.44 19.76 16.07
C LYS A 331 27.49 19.46 17.24
N GLU A 332 28.03 19.31 18.45
CA GLU A 332 27.26 19.09 19.68
C GLU A 332 26.41 20.31 20.02
N ALA A 333 26.97 21.52 19.89
CA ALA A 333 26.22 22.76 20.08
C ALA A 333 25.07 22.86 19.06
N VAL A 334 25.30 22.48 17.80
CA VAL A 334 24.25 22.41 16.77
C VAL A 334 23.18 21.40 17.16
N ALA A 335 23.58 20.21 17.61
CA ALA A 335 22.64 19.16 18.02
C ALA A 335 21.72 19.62 19.16
N VAL A 336 22.26 20.28 20.19
CA VAL A 336 21.48 20.84 21.31
C VAL A 336 20.46 21.86 20.81
N GLU A 337 20.86 22.76 19.92
CA GLU A 337 19.96 23.80 19.41
C GLU A 337 18.88 23.23 18.47
N VAL A 338 19.24 22.24 17.64
CA VAL A 338 18.27 21.52 16.82
C VAL A 338 17.28 20.76 17.73
N GLN A 339 17.75 20.15 18.82
CA GLN A 339 16.90 19.44 19.77
C GLN A 339 15.88 20.36 20.43
N LYS A 340 16.30 21.57 20.86
CA LYS A 340 15.36 22.61 21.35
C LYS A 340 14.29 22.96 20.32
N SER A 341 14.65 23.01 19.04
CA SER A 341 13.70 23.33 17.96
C SER A 341 12.60 22.26 17.76
N ILE A 342 12.85 21.01 18.16
CA ILE A 342 11.89 19.90 18.04
C ILE A 342 11.23 19.53 19.38
N ALA A 343 11.75 20.02 20.51
CA ALA A 343 11.26 19.69 21.85
C ALA A 343 9.75 19.91 22.00
N SER A 344 9.22 21.05 21.53
CA SER A 344 7.77 21.32 21.51
C SER A 344 6.96 20.20 20.84
N ARG A 345 7.42 19.73 19.69
CA ARG A 345 6.74 18.68 18.93
C ARG A 345 6.82 17.32 19.63
N VAL A 346 7.95 17.01 20.25
CA VAL A 346 8.12 15.80 21.06
C VAL A 346 7.16 15.82 22.24
N THR A 347 7.05 16.96 22.94
CA THR A 347 6.10 17.15 24.04
C THR A 347 4.66 16.98 23.57
N GLU A 348 4.26 17.59 22.45
CA GLU A 348 2.91 17.45 21.88
C GLU A 348 2.54 15.99 21.60
N HIS A 349 3.46 15.19 21.04
CA HIS A 349 3.24 13.75 20.83
C HIS A 349 3.07 13.00 22.15
N LYS A 350 3.91 13.29 23.16
CA LYS A 350 3.81 12.66 24.49
C LYS A 350 2.50 13.01 25.20
N GLU A 351 2.10 14.28 25.21
CA GLU A 351 0.84 14.75 25.78
C GLU A 351 -0.37 14.10 25.09
N THR A 352 -0.28 13.85 23.78
CA THR A 352 -1.33 13.18 23.00
C THR A 352 -1.41 11.69 23.34
N ILE A 353 -0.26 11.00 23.43
CA ILE A 353 -0.21 9.59 23.84
C ILE A 353 -0.78 9.41 25.24
N GLN A 354 -0.40 10.27 26.20
CA GLN A 354 -0.92 10.23 27.56
C GLN A 354 -2.46 10.40 27.59
N PHE A 355 -2.98 11.35 26.81
CA PHE A 355 -4.43 11.52 26.69
C PHE A 355 -5.12 10.28 26.11
N LEU A 356 -4.53 9.64 25.10
CA LEU A 356 -5.08 8.41 24.53
C LEU A 356 -5.03 7.23 25.51
N GLU A 357 -4.00 7.14 26.35
CA GLU A 357 -3.93 6.16 27.45
C GLU A 357 -5.04 6.39 28.49
N GLU A 358 -5.36 7.65 28.81
CA GLU A 358 -6.53 7.99 29.64
C GLU A 358 -7.85 7.58 28.97
N VAL A 359 -7.99 7.77 27.66
CA VAL A 359 -9.15 7.30 26.89
C VAL A 359 -9.26 5.78 26.92
N GLN A 360 -8.15 5.05 26.78
CA GLN A 360 -8.12 3.59 26.85
C GLN A 360 -8.58 3.08 28.22
N LYS A 361 -8.15 3.75 29.29
CA LYS A 361 -8.61 3.49 30.66
C LYS A 361 -10.11 3.75 30.79
N ALA A 362 -10.59 4.88 30.28
CA ALA A 362 -12.01 5.23 30.29
C ALA A 362 -12.89 4.21 29.55
N ILE A 363 -12.43 3.66 28.42
CA ILE A 363 -13.11 2.56 27.72
C ILE A 363 -13.16 1.31 28.61
N THR A 364 -12.06 1.01 29.31
CA THR A 364 -11.98 -0.13 30.23
C THR A 364 -12.97 0.01 31.39
N GLU A 365 -13.16 1.24 31.88
CA GLU A 365 -14.13 1.64 32.90
C GLU A 365 -15.59 1.72 32.38
N GLY A 366 -15.82 1.50 31.08
CA GLY A 366 -17.16 1.41 30.50
C GLY A 366 -17.73 2.71 29.93
N LYS A 367 -16.90 3.75 29.73
CA LYS A 367 -17.37 4.97 29.07
C LYS A 367 -17.80 4.71 27.63
N THR A 368 -18.89 5.36 27.25
CA THR A 368 -19.46 5.35 25.90
C THR A 368 -18.64 6.20 24.93
N VAL A 369 -18.84 5.99 23.63
CA VAL A 369 -18.23 6.80 22.57
C VAL A 369 -18.57 8.29 22.73
N SER A 370 -19.80 8.65 23.09
CA SER A 370 -20.20 10.05 23.29
C SER A 370 -19.45 10.72 24.45
N GLU A 371 -19.21 9.99 25.54
CA GLU A 371 -18.43 10.47 26.67
C GLU A 371 -16.94 10.63 26.30
N ILE A 372 -16.41 9.72 25.47
CA ILE A 372 -15.05 9.83 24.94
C ILE A 372 -14.93 11.06 24.03
N GLU A 373 -15.88 11.31 23.13
CA GLU A 373 -15.89 12.52 22.30
C GLU A 373 -15.97 13.81 23.15
N THR A 374 -16.63 13.73 24.31
CA THR A 374 -16.62 14.83 25.30
C THR A 374 -15.23 15.01 25.91
N MET A 375 -14.48 13.95 26.17
CA MET A 375 -13.07 14.03 26.60
C MET A 375 -12.20 14.70 25.55
N PHE A 376 -12.36 14.34 24.26
CA PHE A 376 -11.66 15.01 23.15
C PHE A 376 -11.99 16.51 23.10
N SER A 377 -13.28 16.85 23.14
CA SER A 377 -13.74 18.24 23.08
C SER A 377 -13.19 19.10 24.23
N LYS A 378 -13.14 18.54 25.46
CA LYS A 378 -12.53 19.20 26.62
C LYS A 378 -11.02 19.41 26.42
N LYS A 379 -10.31 18.39 25.91
CA LYS A 379 -8.87 18.48 25.65
C LYS A 379 -8.56 19.55 24.59
N VAL A 380 -9.29 19.58 23.49
CA VAL A 380 -9.17 20.59 22.44
C VAL A 380 -9.39 22.00 23.01
N LYS A 381 -10.43 22.19 23.83
CA LYS A 381 -10.71 23.49 24.48
C LYS A 381 -9.55 23.93 25.37
N SER A 382 -9.03 23.04 26.22
CA SER A 382 -7.91 23.35 27.12
C SER A 382 -6.63 23.74 26.37
N PHE A 383 -6.36 23.13 25.21
CA PHE A 383 -5.21 23.49 24.37
C PHE A 383 -5.42 24.87 23.73
N LYS A 384 -6.62 25.15 23.23
CA LYS A 384 -6.96 26.44 22.63
C LYS A 384 -6.83 27.59 23.63
N GLU A 385 -7.27 27.39 24.87
CA GLU A 385 -7.11 28.36 25.97
C GLU A 385 -5.63 28.61 26.30
N ALA A 386 -4.77 27.60 26.16
CA ALA A 386 -3.32 27.73 26.31
C ALA A 386 -2.59 28.29 25.07
N GLY A 387 -3.32 28.74 24.02
CA GLY A 387 -2.74 29.22 22.77
C GLY A 387 -2.02 28.13 21.96
N LYS A 388 -2.39 26.85 22.18
CA LYS A 388 -1.85 25.67 21.49
C LYS A 388 -2.95 25.01 20.67
N GLU A 389 -2.55 24.18 19.71
CA GLU A 389 -3.45 23.33 18.94
C GLU A 389 -3.27 21.87 19.37
N PHE A 390 -4.37 21.17 19.62
CA PHE A 390 -4.31 19.76 19.96
C PHE A 390 -4.19 18.91 18.70
N ARG A 391 -3.28 17.92 18.70
CA ARG A 391 -2.93 17.13 17.51
C ARG A 391 -4.08 16.35 16.89
N LEU A 392 -5.09 16.01 17.70
CA LEU A 392 -6.25 15.23 17.28
C LEU A 392 -7.54 16.08 17.27
N ALA A 393 -7.42 17.41 17.13
CA ALA A 393 -8.57 18.32 17.17
C ALA A 393 -9.57 18.10 16.02
N ASP A 394 -9.11 17.58 14.88
CA ASP A 394 -9.91 17.26 13.70
C ASP A 394 -10.49 15.84 13.75
N LYS A 395 -10.13 15.02 14.74
CA LYS A 395 -10.54 13.63 14.85
C LYS A 395 -11.89 13.50 15.55
N ILE A 396 -12.80 12.77 14.92
CA ILE A 396 -14.09 12.38 15.50
C ILE A 396 -13.99 10.90 15.89
N PHE A 397 -14.09 10.60 17.18
CA PHE A 397 -13.83 9.25 17.69
C PHE A 397 -14.80 8.20 17.11
N SER A 398 -16.09 8.54 16.95
CA SER A 398 -17.06 7.63 16.31
C SER A 398 -16.71 7.29 14.85
N GLU A 399 -16.11 8.23 14.10
CA GLU A 399 -15.65 7.97 12.73
C GLU A 399 -14.42 7.06 12.69
N GLU A 400 -13.48 7.25 13.64
CA GLU A 400 -12.31 6.37 13.78
C GLU A 400 -12.72 4.94 14.13
N VAL A 401 -13.69 4.77 15.05
CA VAL A 401 -14.25 3.46 15.39
C VAL A 401 -14.91 2.81 14.17
N ALA A 402 -15.72 3.56 13.41
CA ALA A 402 -16.36 3.06 12.19
C ALA A 402 -15.32 2.65 11.13
N SER A 403 -14.24 3.42 10.98
CA SER A 403 -13.13 3.14 10.07
C SER A 403 -12.38 1.86 10.49
N LYS A 404 -12.10 1.73 11.79
CA LYS A 404 -11.44 0.55 12.36
C LYS A 404 -12.26 -0.71 12.17
N LEU A 405 -13.58 -0.64 12.40
CA LEU A 405 -14.51 -1.74 12.16
C LEU A 405 -14.46 -2.22 10.70
N LYS A 406 -14.54 -1.28 9.76
CA LYS A 406 -14.42 -1.57 8.32
C LYS A 406 -13.09 -2.24 7.99
N SER A 407 -11.98 -1.74 8.55
CA SER A 407 -10.65 -2.28 8.31
C SER A 407 -10.52 -3.71 8.83
N ILE A 408 -10.93 -3.96 10.08
CA ILE A 408 -10.87 -5.28 10.72
C ILE A 408 -11.72 -6.27 9.91
N THR A 409 -12.98 -5.93 9.62
CA THR A 409 -13.90 -6.82 8.88
C THR A 409 -13.37 -7.15 7.49
N LYS A 410 -12.80 -6.16 6.78
CA LYS A 410 -12.16 -6.40 5.47
C LYS A 410 -10.96 -7.32 5.57
N LYS A 411 -10.12 -7.17 6.59
CA LYS A 411 -8.96 -8.05 6.83
C LYS A 411 -9.39 -9.49 7.14
N HIS A 412 -10.42 -9.68 7.99
CA HIS A 412 -10.96 -11.01 8.25
C HIS A 412 -11.55 -11.64 6.98
N LEU A 413 -12.32 -10.86 6.21
CA LEU A 413 -12.88 -11.32 4.94
C LEU A 413 -11.79 -11.65 3.90
N GLU A 414 -10.69 -10.89 3.85
CA GLU A 414 -9.52 -11.23 3.05
C GLU A 414 -8.88 -12.55 3.52
N GLY A 415 -8.79 -12.79 4.82
CA GLY A 415 -8.35 -14.07 5.37
C GLY A 415 -9.25 -15.23 4.91
N VAL A 416 -10.57 -15.06 5.01
CA VAL A 416 -11.54 -16.07 4.55
C VAL A 416 -11.42 -16.32 3.05
N LYS A 417 -11.26 -15.26 2.24
CA LYS A 417 -11.04 -15.41 0.80
C LYS A 417 -9.79 -16.24 0.52
N ARG A 418 -8.65 -15.90 1.12
CA ARG A 418 -7.37 -16.62 0.93
C ARG A 418 -7.48 -18.10 1.28
N ILE A 419 -8.09 -18.42 2.41
CA ILE A 419 -8.25 -19.82 2.85
C ILE A 419 -9.21 -20.55 1.90
N SER A 420 -10.34 -19.94 1.56
CA SER A 420 -11.34 -20.57 0.73
C SER A 420 -10.86 -20.76 -0.71
N THR A 421 -10.10 -19.81 -1.25
CA THR A 421 -9.51 -19.91 -2.60
C THR A 421 -8.38 -20.93 -2.64
N LEU A 422 -7.61 -21.10 -1.57
CA LEU A 422 -6.66 -22.20 -1.43
C LEU A 422 -7.36 -23.57 -1.47
N VAL A 423 -8.46 -23.74 -0.71
CA VAL A 423 -9.25 -25.00 -0.71
C VAL A 423 -9.80 -25.29 -2.11
N VAL A 424 -10.37 -24.29 -2.78
CA VAL A 424 -10.86 -24.44 -4.16
C VAL A 424 -9.72 -24.76 -5.12
N ALA A 425 -8.56 -24.13 -4.99
CA ALA A 425 -7.39 -24.43 -5.81
C ALA A 425 -6.93 -25.88 -5.65
N LEU A 426 -6.90 -26.40 -4.42
CA LEU A 426 -6.57 -27.80 -4.13
C LEU A 426 -7.59 -28.77 -4.74
N ALA A 427 -8.88 -28.48 -4.60
CA ALA A 427 -9.95 -29.30 -5.20
C ALA A 427 -9.89 -29.33 -6.74
N MET A 428 -9.39 -28.25 -7.35
CA MET A 428 -9.24 -28.13 -8.80
C MET A 428 -7.97 -28.79 -9.35
N LEU A 429 -7.04 -29.25 -8.51
CA LEU A 429 -5.79 -29.88 -8.95
C LEU A 429 -6.02 -31.03 -9.95
N PRO A 430 -6.90 -32.03 -9.68
CA PRO A 430 -7.12 -33.14 -10.62
C PRO A 430 -7.61 -32.69 -11.99
N VAL A 431 -8.49 -31.67 -12.02
CA VAL A 431 -9.04 -31.11 -13.26
C VAL A 431 -7.95 -30.34 -14.01
N THR A 432 -7.15 -29.53 -13.32
CA THR A 432 -6.05 -28.78 -13.94
C THR A 432 -4.96 -29.70 -14.50
N CYS A 433 -4.64 -30.80 -13.80
CA CYS A 433 -3.68 -31.81 -14.28
C CYS A 433 -4.20 -32.56 -15.51
N SER A 434 -5.47 -32.99 -15.51
CA SER A 434 -6.10 -33.62 -16.67
C SER A 434 -6.15 -32.68 -17.87
N LEU A 435 -6.50 -31.41 -17.64
CA LEU A 435 -6.55 -30.40 -18.69
C LEU A 435 -5.16 -30.10 -19.25
N LEU A 436 -4.12 -30.05 -18.40
CA LEU A 436 -2.73 -29.88 -18.84
C LEU A 436 -2.29 -31.04 -19.73
N ASN A 437 -2.55 -32.28 -19.31
CA ASN A 437 -2.21 -33.48 -20.08
C ASN A 437 -2.96 -33.54 -21.43
N TRP A 438 -4.11 -32.88 -21.54
CA TRP A 438 -4.87 -32.79 -22.79
C TRP A 438 -4.44 -31.64 -23.71
N ILE A 439 -4.16 -30.45 -23.16
CA ILE A 439 -3.78 -29.25 -23.93
C ILE A 439 -2.32 -29.31 -24.37
N TYR A 440 -1.42 -29.78 -23.51
CA TYR A 440 0.02 -29.69 -23.73
C TYR A 440 0.48 -30.43 -25.00
N PRO A 441 0.06 -31.69 -25.29
CA PRO A 441 0.41 -32.35 -26.55
C PRO A 441 -0.06 -31.57 -27.78
N ARG A 442 -1.30 -31.06 -27.77
CA ARG A 442 -1.86 -30.28 -28.89
C ARG A 442 -1.16 -28.94 -29.10
N PHE A 443 -0.74 -28.29 -28.02
CA PHE A 443 0.07 -27.08 -28.08
C PHE A 443 1.44 -27.37 -28.72
N MET A 444 2.10 -28.46 -28.30
CA MET A 444 3.38 -28.88 -28.87
C MET A 444 3.22 -29.23 -30.35
N ASP A 445 2.15 -29.93 -30.74
CA ASP A 445 1.84 -30.26 -32.14
C ASP A 445 1.66 -29.01 -33.02
N ALA A 446 1.04 -27.95 -32.48
CA ALA A 446 0.73 -26.73 -33.23
C ALA A 446 1.90 -25.75 -33.32
N VAL A 447 2.68 -25.59 -32.25
CA VAL A 447 3.74 -24.56 -32.15
C VAL A 447 5.13 -25.12 -32.47
N PHE A 448 5.35 -26.41 -32.20
CA PHE A 448 6.60 -27.11 -32.46
C PHE A 448 6.33 -28.47 -33.14
N PRO A 449 5.71 -28.49 -34.33
CA PRO A 449 5.33 -29.72 -35.01
C PRO A 449 6.53 -30.67 -35.18
N ASN A 450 7.72 -30.11 -35.47
CA ASN A 450 8.96 -30.86 -35.64
C ASN A 450 9.48 -31.52 -34.33
N LEU A 451 9.19 -30.94 -33.16
CA LEU A 451 9.54 -31.46 -31.83
C LEU A 451 8.46 -32.37 -31.24
N SER A 452 7.21 -32.21 -31.69
CA SER A 452 6.05 -32.97 -31.19
C SER A 452 5.96 -34.39 -31.76
N ASN A 453 6.81 -34.72 -32.72
CA ASN A 453 6.37 -35.55 -33.83
C ASN A 453 5.98 -36.97 -33.44
N LYS A 454 4.95 -37.44 -34.15
CA LYS A 454 4.63 -38.82 -34.57
C LYS A 454 5.81 -39.61 -35.18
N LYS A 455 7.06 -39.33 -34.79
CA LYS A 455 8.29 -39.98 -35.22
C LYS A 455 9.39 -40.06 -34.14
N HIS A 456 9.12 -39.79 -32.87
CA HIS A 456 9.92 -40.45 -31.83
C HIS A 456 9.36 -41.86 -31.64
N GLY A 457 10.07 -42.84 -32.19
CA GLY A 457 9.92 -44.24 -31.81
C GLY A 457 9.88 -44.29 -30.29
N ASN A 458 8.91 -45.04 -29.79
CA ASN A 458 8.48 -45.01 -28.41
C ASN A 458 9.56 -45.69 -27.55
N GLU A 459 10.68 -45.01 -27.28
CA GLU A 459 11.80 -45.54 -26.47
C GLU A 459 11.29 -45.92 -25.07
N ALA A 460 10.25 -45.25 -24.56
CA ALA A 460 9.59 -45.65 -23.33
C ALA A 460 8.81 -46.98 -23.46
N LYS A 461 8.18 -47.28 -24.62
CA LYS A 461 7.58 -48.61 -24.86
C LYS A 461 8.64 -49.68 -25.10
N GLU A 462 9.72 -49.37 -25.81
CA GLU A 462 10.82 -50.33 -26.01
C GLU A 462 11.56 -50.66 -24.70
N LEU A 463 11.73 -49.68 -23.81
CA LEU A 463 12.32 -49.92 -22.48
C LEU A 463 11.37 -50.71 -21.56
N VAL A 464 10.06 -50.48 -21.66
CA VAL A 464 9.05 -51.28 -20.92
C VAL A 464 8.95 -52.70 -21.50
N GLU A 465 9.01 -52.89 -22.82
CA GLU A 465 9.05 -54.22 -23.46
C GLU A 465 10.36 -54.98 -23.24
N LYS A 466 11.50 -54.28 -23.17
CA LYS A 466 12.79 -54.90 -22.79
C LYS A 466 12.83 -55.27 -21.31
N ALA A 467 12.20 -54.50 -20.43
CA ALA A 467 12.10 -54.83 -19.01
C ALA A 467 11.21 -56.07 -18.77
N THR A 468 10.12 -56.25 -19.53
CA THR A 468 9.27 -57.45 -19.43
C THR A 468 9.86 -58.70 -20.09
N LYS A 469 10.79 -58.57 -21.05
CA LYS A 469 11.48 -59.73 -21.66
C LYS A 469 12.64 -60.30 -20.83
N ASN A 470 13.23 -59.53 -19.92
CA ASN A 470 14.29 -60.02 -19.03
C ASN A 470 13.76 -60.72 -17.76
N SER A 471 12.43 -60.75 -17.55
CA SER A 471 11.78 -61.52 -16.48
C SER A 471 11.36 -62.94 -16.89
N GLU A 472 11.62 -63.35 -18.14
CA GLU A 472 11.45 -64.73 -18.58
C GLU A 472 12.80 -65.36 -18.93
N VAL A 473 13.54 -65.76 -17.89
CA VAL A 473 14.55 -66.82 -18.02
C VAL A 473 14.24 -67.87 -16.95
N LYS A 474 14.09 -69.12 -17.43
CA LYS A 474 13.87 -70.36 -16.68
C LYS A 474 14.95 -70.65 -15.65
#